data_AF-A0A2Z4JUW0-F1
#
_entry.id   AF-A0A2Z4JUW0-F1
#
_cell.length_a   1.000
_cell.length_b   1.000
_cell.length_c   1.000
_cell.angle_alpha   90.00
_cell.angle_beta   90.00
_cell.angle_gamma   90.00
#
_symmetry.space_group_name_H-M   'P 1'
#
loop_
_entity.id
_entity.type
_entity.pdbx_description
1 polymer ?
#
loop_
_entity_poly.entity_id
_entity_poly.type
_entity_poly.pdbx_seq_one_letter_code
_entity_poly.pdbx_strand_id
1 'polypeptide(L)'
;MKNIFKISLIGIAFLSGCATNFAPNNPVQVAKAPAPMTAIAPVHTGAVAKRLNDCIVNSNQSADALLVDSQIIVVTRNNPHAQALFNSADKLTDQQAKALANYLLEANSCRPIALEELSPEMISVYQEFFKKIDGVYADLISKKITIGVANQERQLLIQDARMKRLDIQSKKN
;
A
#
# COMPACT_ATOMS: atom_id res chain seq x y z
N MET A 1 -28.30 17.07 -9.61
CA MET A 1 -28.03 15.62 -9.73
C MET A 1 -26.82 15.29 -8.86
N LYS A 2 -27.03 14.56 -7.76
CA LYS A 2 -26.00 14.21 -6.77
C LYS A 2 -25.45 12.82 -7.11
N ASN A 3 -24.29 12.75 -7.77
CA ASN A 3 -23.54 11.50 -7.89
C ASN A 3 -22.37 11.55 -6.91
N ILE A 4 -22.53 10.80 -5.83
CA ILE A 4 -21.53 10.60 -4.78
C ILE A 4 -20.48 9.65 -5.36
N PHE A 5 -19.44 10.20 -5.99
CA PHE A 5 -18.22 9.45 -6.27
C PHE A 5 -17.54 9.15 -4.93
N LYS A 6 -17.81 7.95 -4.39
CA LYS A 6 -17.03 7.39 -3.30
C LYS A 6 -15.64 7.04 -3.85
N ILE A 7 -14.76 8.04 -3.86
CA ILE A 7 -13.32 7.86 -4.11
C ILE A 7 -12.79 7.05 -2.93
N SER A 8 -12.71 5.73 -3.11
CA SER A 8 -12.17 4.81 -2.12
C SER A 8 -10.65 4.94 -2.12
N LEU A 9 -10.18 5.91 -1.33
CA LEU A 9 -8.80 6.22 -1.02
C LEU A 9 -8.17 5.12 -0.17
N ILE A 10 -7.69 4.06 -0.80
CA ILE A 10 -6.83 3.08 -0.11
C ILE A 10 -5.76 2.63 -1.08
N GLY A 11 -4.62 3.32 -1.05
CA GLY A 11 -3.39 2.85 -1.68
C GLY A 11 -2.19 2.69 -0.75
N ILE A 12 -2.27 3.27 0.46
CA ILE A 12 -1.31 3.02 1.54
C ILE A 12 -2.05 2.62 2.85
N ALA A 13 -3.39 2.49 2.83
CA ALA A 13 -4.17 1.99 3.97
C ALA A 13 -4.15 0.45 4.12
N PHE A 14 -3.16 -0.26 3.55
CA PHE A 14 -2.90 -1.67 3.91
C PHE A 14 -2.21 -1.81 5.28
N LEU A 15 -2.00 -0.69 5.97
CA LEU A 15 -1.43 -0.65 7.31
C LEU A 15 -2.45 -0.30 8.41
N SER A 16 -3.73 -0.09 8.08
CA SER A 16 -4.79 0.13 9.07
C SER A 16 -5.83 -1.00 9.04
N GLY A 17 -5.97 -1.70 10.18
CA GLY A 17 -7.25 -2.15 10.73
C GLY A 17 -8.17 -3.05 9.90
N CYS A 18 -8.49 -4.21 10.48
CA CYS A 18 -9.49 -5.19 10.05
C CYS A 18 -10.78 -4.59 9.47
N ALA A 19 -11.16 -5.04 8.26
CA ALA A 19 -12.56 -5.07 7.89
C ALA A 19 -13.22 -6.17 8.73
N THR A 20 -14.26 -5.82 9.48
CA THR A 20 -15.16 -6.77 10.13
C THR A 20 -15.79 -7.65 9.05
N ASN A 21 -15.48 -8.94 9.05
CA ASN A 21 -16.21 -9.91 8.24
C ASN A 21 -17.63 -10.01 8.81
N PHE A 22 -18.63 -9.55 8.07
CA PHE A 22 -19.96 -10.12 8.19
C PHE A 22 -19.91 -11.50 7.53
N ALA A 23 -19.89 -12.56 8.34
CA ALA A 23 -20.13 -13.91 7.86
C ALA A 23 -21.64 -14.10 7.63
N PRO A 24 -22.08 -14.70 6.50
CA PRO A 24 -23.44 -15.20 6.40
C PRO A 24 -23.58 -16.46 7.26
N ASN A 25 -24.60 -16.47 8.12
CA ASN A 25 -24.96 -17.59 8.98
C ASN A 25 -25.24 -18.86 8.14
N ASN A 26 -24.40 -19.87 8.27
CA ASN A 26 -24.77 -21.27 8.04
C ASN A 26 -24.31 -22.11 9.22
N PRO A 27 -25.16 -23.00 9.78
CA PRO A 27 -24.84 -23.70 11.02
C PRO A 27 -24.15 -25.03 10.70
N VAL A 28 -22.82 -25.05 10.64
CA VAL A 28 -22.08 -26.33 10.69
C VAL A 28 -20.86 -26.18 11.60
N GLN A 29 -20.94 -26.90 12.73
CA GLN A 29 -19.85 -27.35 13.60
C GLN A 29 -19.05 -26.27 14.35
N VAL A 30 -19.40 -26.14 15.64
CA VAL A 30 -18.63 -25.43 16.67
C VAL A 30 -17.35 -26.22 16.95
N ALA A 31 -16.32 -26.02 16.12
CA ALA A 31 -14.95 -26.20 16.56
C ALA A 31 -14.60 -25.03 17.48
N LYS A 32 -14.01 -25.35 18.65
CA LYS A 32 -13.57 -24.42 19.69
C LYS A 32 -12.96 -23.15 19.06
N ALA A 33 -13.68 -22.02 19.19
CA ALA A 33 -13.23 -20.75 18.65
C ALA A 33 -11.80 -20.47 19.15
N PRO A 34 -10.85 -20.07 18.28
CA PRO A 34 -9.62 -19.48 18.74
C PRO A 34 -9.97 -18.31 19.67
N ALA A 35 -9.19 -18.11 20.73
CA ALA A 35 -9.32 -16.93 21.57
C ALA A 35 -9.45 -15.68 20.69
N PRO A 36 -10.32 -14.71 21.05
CA PRO A 36 -10.53 -13.52 20.24
C PRO A 36 -9.16 -12.90 19.99
N MET A 37 -8.74 -12.85 18.72
CA MET A 37 -7.52 -12.16 18.34
C MET A 37 -7.68 -10.74 18.84
N THR A 38 -6.97 -10.39 19.91
CA THR A 38 -6.89 -9.03 20.43
C THR A 38 -6.65 -8.12 19.23
N ALA A 39 -7.53 -7.13 19.04
CA ALA A 39 -7.41 -6.18 17.96
C ALA A 39 -5.97 -5.65 17.94
N ILE A 40 -5.26 -5.91 16.85
CA ILE A 40 -3.86 -5.53 16.70
C ILE A 40 -3.78 -4.02 16.94
N ALA A 41 -2.96 -3.60 17.91
CA ALA A 41 -2.84 -2.20 18.28
C ALA A 41 -2.48 -1.34 17.05
N PRO A 42 -3.07 -0.15 16.88
CA PRO A 42 -2.69 0.77 15.82
C PRO A 42 -1.19 1.05 15.86
N VAL A 43 -0.55 1.05 14.68
CA VAL A 43 0.90 1.31 14.54
C VAL A 43 1.26 2.75 14.89
N HIS A 44 0.36 3.67 14.57
CA HIS A 44 0.52 5.10 14.79
C HIS A 44 -0.60 5.59 15.71
N THR A 45 -0.36 6.69 16.42
CA THR A 45 -1.46 7.42 17.10
C THR A 45 -2.47 7.94 16.08
N GLY A 46 -3.66 8.31 16.55
CA GLY A 46 -4.70 8.88 15.68
C GLY A 46 -4.27 10.14 14.93
N ALA A 47 -3.44 10.98 15.55
CA ALA A 47 -2.94 12.22 14.94
C ALA A 47 -1.95 11.95 13.80
N VAL A 48 -0.96 11.08 14.02
CA VAL A 48 0.00 10.68 12.99
C VAL A 48 -0.70 9.91 11.87
N ALA A 49 -1.61 8.98 12.20
CA ALA A 49 -2.40 8.25 11.21
C ALA A 49 -3.21 9.18 10.29
N LYS A 50 -3.83 10.23 10.85
CA LYS A 50 -4.56 11.25 10.08
C LYS A 50 -3.61 12.04 9.16
N ARG A 51 -2.51 12.56 9.69
CA ARG A 51 -1.52 13.31 8.89
C ARG A 51 -0.95 12.47 7.75
N LEU A 52 -0.64 11.21 8.02
CA LEU A 52 -0.15 10.27 7.01
C LEU A 52 -1.21 10.06 5.93
N ASN A 53 -2.46 9.77 6.32
CA ASN A 53 -3.55 9.62 5.37
C ASN A 53 -3.76 10.89 4.52
N ASP A 54 -3.79 12.07 5.13
CA ASP A 54 -3.96 13.34 4.42
C ASP A 54 -2.83 13.56 3.39
N CYS A 55 -1.57 13.23 3.74
CA CYS A 55 -0.44 13.28 2.81
C CYS A 55 -0.64 12.34 1.61
N ILE A 56 -1.02 11.09 1.88
CA ILE A 56 -1.26 10.07 0.84
C ILE A 56 -2.39 10.52 -0.09
N VAL A 57 -3.49 11.00 0.48
CA VAL A 57 -4.65 11.49 -0.27
C VAL A 57 -4.22 12.59 -1.23
N ASN A 58 -3.46 13.57 -0.75
CA ASN A 58 -3.01 14.68 -1.56
C ASN A 58 -2.05 14.22 -2.67
N SER A 59 -1.10 13.32 -2.36
CA SER A 59 -0.16 12.77 -3.36
C SER A 59 -0.84 11.94 -4.47
N ASN A 60 -2.05 11.43 -4.22
CA ASN A 60 -2.78 10.62 -5.19
C ASN A 60 -3.77 11.43 -6.05
N GLN A 61 -3.82 12.75 -5.91
CA GLN A 61 -4.75 13.62 -6.65
C GLN A 61 -4.13 14.28 -7.89
N SER A 62 -2.82 14.18 -8.08
CA SER A 62 -2.14 14.77 -9.24
C SER A 62 -2.49 14.01 -10.53
N ALA A 63 -2.40 14.71 -11.67
CA ALA A 63 -2.62 14.09 -12.98
C ALA A 63 -1.65 12.92 -13.23
N ASP A 64 -0.40 13.07 -12.77
CA ASP A 64 0.61 12.02 -12.82
C ASP A 64 0.20 10.82 -11.95
N ALA A 65 -0.35 11.03 -10.74
CA ALA A 65 -0.85 9.94 -9.90
C ALA A 65 -1.99 9.15 -10.55
N LEU A 66 -2.94 9.84 -11.21
CA LEU A 66 -4.06 9.19 -11.91
C LEU A 66 -3.58 8.37 -13.12
N LEU A 67 -2.61 8.89 -13.86
CA LEU A 67 -1.97 8.16 -14.96
C LEU A 67 -1.23 6.93 -14.43
N VAL A 68 -0.46 7.11 -13.35
CA VAL A 68 0.30 6.03 -12.71
C VAL A 68 -0.61 4.91 -12.23
N ASP A 69 -1.71 5.23 -11.54
CA ASP A 69 -2.67 4.22 -11.05
C ASP A 69 -3.37 3.50 -12.22
N SER A 70 -3.70 4.21 -13.30
CA SER A 70 -4.41 3.59 -14.43
C SER A 70 -3.52 2.78 -15.38
N GLN A 71 -2.22 3.08 -15.46
CA GLN A 71 -1.36 2.56 -16.53
C GLN A 71 -0.03 1.94 -16.08
N ILE A 72 0.42 2.14 -14.84
CA ILE A 72 1.79 1.82 -14.44
C ILE A 72 1.84 0.93 -13.21
N ILE A 73 1.26 1.35 -12.09
CA ILE A 73 1.26 0.56 -10.86
C ILE A 73 -0.09 0.61 -10.21
N VAL A 74 -0.51 -0.50 -9.62
CA VAL A 74 -1.70 -0.54 -8.78
C VAL A 74 -1.38 0.23 -7.50
N VAL A 75 -1.89 1.46 -7.43
CA VAL A 75 -1.86 2.29 -6.23
C VAL A 75 -3.12 2.02 -5.42
N THR A 76 -4.30 2.00 -6.04
CA THR A 76 -5.58 1.84 -5.31
C THR A 76 -6.03 0.37 -5.17
N ARG A 77 -6.67 0.04 -4.03
CA ARG A 77 -7.13 -1.34 -3.73
C ARG A 77 -8.13 -1.88 -4.76
N ASN A 78 -9.05 -1.03 -5.23
CA ASN A 78 -10.11 -1.41 -6.16
C ASN A 78 -9.81 -0.87 -7.56
N ASN A 79 -8.55 -0.96 -7.97
CA ASN A 79 -8.12 -0.49 -9.27
C ASN A 79 -8.71 -1.37 -10.39
N PRO A 80 -9.53 -0.81 -11.31
CA PRO A 80 -10.17 -1.58 -12.38
C PRO A 80 -9.17 -2.11 -13.42
N HIS A 81 -7.96 -1.57 -13.44
CA HIS A 81 -6.88 -1.96 -14.35
C HIS A 81 -5.94 -2.99 -13.73
N ALA A 82 -6.13 -3.39 -12.47
CA ALA A 82 -5.18 -4.22 -11.74
C ALA A 82 -4.80 -5.49 -12.51
N GLN A 83 -5.77 -6.24 -13.03
CA GLN A 83 -5.49 -7.47 -13.77
C GLN A 83 -4.62 -7.22 -15.01
N ALA A 84 -4.86 -6.14 -15.75
CA ALA A 84 -4.05 -5.78 -16.90
C ALA A 84 -2.64 -5.38 -16.48
N LEU A 85 -2.50 -4.57 -15.43
CA LEU A 85 -1.21 -4.11 -14.92
C LEU A 85 -0.35 -5.26 -14.39
N PHE A 86 -0.91 -6.22 -13.65
CA PHE A 86 -0.17 -7.38 -13.15
C PHE A 86 0.31 -8.34 -14.24
N ASN A 87 -0.39 -8.37 -15.38
CA ASN A 87 -0.08 -9.26 -16.51
C ASN A 87 0.65 -8.54 -17.66
N SER A 88 0.95 -7.24 -17.52
CA SER A 88 1.57 -6.47 -18.60
C SER A 88 3.03 -6.90 -18.83
N ALA A 89 3.34 -7.22 -20.08
CA ALA A 89 4.70 -7.43 -20.57
C ALA A 89 5.39 -6.12 -21.01
N ASP A 90 4.68 -4.99 -20.92
CA ASP A 90 5.15 -3.72 -21.46
C ASP A 90 6.22 -3.08 -20.58
N LYS A 91 7.12 -2.34 -21.22
CA LYS A 91 8.04 -1.41 -20.57
C LYS A 91 7.41 -0.03 -20.54
N LEU A 92 7.88 0.84 -19.64
CA LEU A 92 7.42 2.22 -19.62
C LEU A 92 7.78 2.95 -20.92
N THR A 93 6.83 3.74 -21.42
CA THR A 93 7.14 4.84 -22.34
C THR A 93 7.89 5.95 -21.59
N ASP A 94 8.53 6.86 -22.31
CA ASP A 94 9.25 7.99 -21.67
C ASP A 94 8.29 8.91 -20.89
N GLN A 95 7.07 9.09 -21.40
CA GLN A 95 6.03 9.84 -20.70
C GLN A 95 5.59 9.14 -19.41
N GLN A 96 5.41 7.81 -19.44
CA GLN A 96 5.08 7.03 -18.25
C GLN A 96 6.21 7.05 -17.23
N ALA A 97 7.47 6.95 -17.67
CA ALA A 97 8.63 7.05 -16.79
C ALA A 97 8.71 8.41 -16.10
N LYS A 98 8.43 9.51 -16.84
CA LYS A 98 8.36 10.86 -16.28
C LYS A 98 7.21 11.00 -15.26
N ALA A 99 6.01 10.54 -15.60
CA ALA A 99 4.86 10.57 -14.70
C ALA A 99 5.11 9.77 -13.42
N LEU A 100 5.71 8.57 -13.54
CA LEU A 100 6.10 7.77 -12.38
C LEU A 100 7.13 8.49 -11.51
N ALA A 101 8.17 9.11 -12.09
CA ALA A 101 9.17 9.85 -11.33
C ALA A 101 8.55 11.02 -10.55
N ASN A 102 7.66 11.80 -11.18
CA ASN A 102 6.95 12.90 -10.54
C ASN A 102 6.06 12.41 -9.39
N TYR A 103 5.26 11.37 -9.64
CA TYR A 103 4.44 10.75 -8.61
C TYR A 103 5.27 10.28 -7.41
N LEU A 104 6.43 9.65 -7.65
CA LEU A 104 7.29 9.17 -6.58
C LEU A 104 7.90 10.31 -5.76
N LEU A 105 8.22 11.46 -6.37
CA LEU A 105 8.66 12.64 -5.62
C LEU A 105 7.59 13.10 -4.62
N GLU A 106 6.33 13.16 -5.06
CA GLU A 106 5.20 13.53 -4.20
C GLU A 106 4.93 12.46 -3.13
N ALA A 107 4.79 11.20 -3.52
CA ALA A 107 4.49 10.10 -2.60
C ALA A 107 5.59 9.90 -1.53
N ASN A 108 6.86 10.09 -1.91
CA ASN A 108 7.98 9.94 -0.98
C ASN A 108 8.05 11.04 0.08
N SER A 109 7.38 12.19 -0.14
CA SER A 109 7.24 13.22 0.89
C SER A 109 6.46 12.75 2.12
N CYS A 110 5.66 11.68 2.01
CA CYS A 110 4.91 11.09 3.13
C CYS A 110 5.75 10.15 4.01
N ARG A 111 6.96 9.75 3.58
CA ARG A 111 7.80 8.78 4.32
C ARG A 111 8.21 9.25 5.71
N PRO A 112 8.63 10.51 5.94
CA PRO A 112 8.98 10.96 7.28
C PRO A 112 7.82 10.79 8.26
N ILE A 113 6.59 11.11 7.84
CA ILE A 113 5.37 10.93 8.66
C ILE A 113 5.14 9.45 8.98
N ALA A 114 5.38 8.57 8.01
CA ALA A 114 5.25 7.13 8.19
C ALA A 114 6.27 6.53 9.18
N LEU A 115 7.32 7.27 9.56
CA LEU A 115 8.31 6.84 10.55
C LEU A 115 8.09 7.45 11.94
N GLU A 116 7.14 8.38 12.09
CA GLU A 116 6.84 9.02 13.37
C GLU A 116 6.26 8.00 14.37
N GLU A 117 6.66 8.12 15.64
CA GLU A 117 6.16 7.35 16.78
C GLU A 117 6.38 5.82 16.70
N LEU A 118 7.23 5.37 15.77
CA LEU A 118 7.57 3.97 15.60
C LEU A 118 8.69 3.53 16.56
N SER A 119 8.63 2.29 17.04
CA SER A 119 9.78 1.68 17.73
C SER A 119 10.93 1.43 16.74
N PRO A 120 12.19 1.35 17.21
CA PRO A 120 13.35 1.14 16.34
C PRO A 120 13.22 -0.07 15.40
N GLU A 121 12.68 -1.18 15.90
CA GLU A 121 12.41 -2.39 15.11
C GLU A 121 11.42 -2.13 13.97
N MET A 122 10.38 -1.33 14.23
CA MET A 122 9.35 -1.00 13.24
C MET A 122 9.90 -0.03 12.20
N ILE A 123 10.71 0.95 12.62
CA ILE A 123 11.44 1.84 11.73
C ILE A 123 12.30 1.03 10.76
N SER A 124 13.01 0.00 11.27
CA SER A 124 13.85 -0.86 10.43
C SER A 124 13.05 -1.57 9.33
N VAL A 125 11.86 -2.11 9.66
CA VAL A 125 10.95 -2.74 8.67
C VAL A 125 10.54 -1.74 7.58
N TYR A 126 10.15 -0.52 7.96
CA TYR A 126 9.73 0.50 6.99
C TYR A 126 10.90 0.97 6.11
N GLN A 127 12.08 1.20 6.70
CA GLN A 127 13.26 1.61 5.96
C GLN A 127 13.75 0.53 4.99
N GLU A 128 13.71 -0.74 5.40
CA GLU A 128 14.02 -1.87 4.51
C GLU A 128 13.02 -1.94 3.34
N PHE A 129 11.72 -1.81 3.63
CA PHE A 129 10.69 -1.74 2.62
C PHE A 129 10.90 -0.58 1.64
N PHE A 130 11.16 0.63 2.15
CA PHE A 130 11.45 1.82 1.33
C PHE A 130 12.66 1.62 0.42
N LYS A 131 13.74 1.05 0.95
CA LYS A 131 14.93 0.75 0.15
C LYS A 131 14.64 -0.24 -0.98
N LYS A 132 13.87 -1.30 -0.69
CA LYS A 132 13.55 -2.34 -1.68
C LYS A 132 12.59 -1.83 -2.75
N ILE A 133 11.54 -1.11 -2.36
CA ILE A 133 10.57 -0.53 -3.29
C ILE A 133 11.24 0.56 -4.17
N ASP A 134 12.17 1.33 -3.57
CA ASP A 134 13.37 1.98 -4.17
C ASP A 134 13.85 1.35 -5.47
N GLY A 135 14.43 0.16 -5.31
CA GLY A 135 15.01 -0.60 -6.40
C GLY A 135 14.00 -0.95 -7.48
N VAL A 136 12.80 -1.40 -7.10
CA VAL A 136 11.75 -1.77 -8.06
C VAL A 136 11.37 -0.60 -8.95
N TYR A 137 11.17 0.59 -8.37
CA TYR A 137 10.86 1.78 -9.18
C TYR A 137 12.02 2.21 -10.07
N ALA A 138 13.25 2.17 -9.56
CA ALA A 138 14.44 2.52 -10.35
C ALA A 138 14.60 1.58 -11.56
N ASP A 139 14.40 0.28 -11.36
CA ASP A 139 14.47 -0.72 -12.41
C ASP A 139 13.30 -0.61 -13.40
N LEU A 140 12.11 -0.22 -12.93
CA LEU A 140 10.97 0.06 -13.82
C LEU A 140 11.19 1.32 -14.67
N ILE A 141 11.65 2.42 -14.06
CA ILE A 141 11.96 3.69 -14.75
C ILE A 141 13.08 3.50 -15.78
N SER A 142 14.11 2.74 -15.42
CA SER A 142 15.20 2.38 -16.35
C SER A 142 14.85 1.26 -17.33
N LYS A 143 13.57 0.83 -17.35
CA LYS A 143 13.00 -0.18 -18.27
C LYS A 143 13.66 -1.56 -18.16
N LYS A 144 14.37 -1.86 -17.07
CA LYS A 144 14.97 -3.19 -16.82
C LYS A 144 13.90 -4.23 -16.54
N ILE A 145 12.82 -3.87 -15.85
CA ILE A 145 11.66 -4.74 -15.59
C ILE A 145 10.41 -4.24 -16.33
N THR A 146 9.41 -5.11 -16.49
CA THR A 146 8.11 -4.76 -17.10
C THR A 146 7.16 -4.19 -16.05
N ILE A 147 6.07 -3.58 -16.50
CA ILE A 147 4.97 -3.13 -15.64
C ILE A 147 4.43 -4.29 -14.78
N GLY A 148 4.21 -5.47 -15.37
CA GLY A 148 3.74 -6.65 -14.65
C GLY A 148 4.72 -7.11 -13.56
N VAL A 149 6.00 -7.25 -13.89
CA VAL A 149 7.05 -7.65 -12.93
C VAL A 149 7.12 -6.66 -11.76
N ALA A 150 7.11 -5.36 -12.04
CA ALA A 150 7.10 -4.35 -10.99
C ALA A 150 5.89 -4.48 -10.07
N ASN A 151 4.68 -4.65 -10.59
CA ASN A 151 3.48 -4.82 -9.75
C ASN A 151 3.55 -6.08 -8.88
N GLN A 152 4.06 -7.19 -9.40
CA GLN A 152 4.25 -8.44 -8.65
C GLN A 152 5.27 -8.26 -7.52
N GLU A 153 6.44 -7.68 -7.80
CA GLU A 153 7.46 -7.42 -6.79
C GLU A 153 6.98 -6.46 -5.71
N ARG A 154 6.30 -5.37 -6.09
CA ARG A 154 5.69 -4.44 -5.14
C ARG A 154 4.72 -5.16 -4.20
N GLN A 155 3.87 -6.04 -4.74
CA GLN A 155 2.92 -6.80 -3.93
C GLN A 155 3.63 -7.73 -2.94
N LEU A 156 4.70 -8.41 -3.35
CA LEU A 156 5.51 -9.25 -2.47
C LEU A 156 6.15 -8.44 -1.34
N LEU A 157 6.73 -7.27 -1.66
CA LEU A 157 7.32 -6.38 -0.67
C LEU A 157 6.30 -5.84 0.34
N ILE A 158 5.09 -5.52 -0.12
CA ILE A 158 3.99 -5.09 0.76
C ILE A 158 3.58 -6.22 1.72
N GLN A 159 3.49 -7.46 1.23
CA GLN A 159 3.17 -8.60 2.09
C GLN A 159 4.28 -8.91 3.09
N ASP A 160 5.55 -8.88 2.67
CA ASP A 160 6.71 -9.09 3.56
C ASP A 160 6.72 -8.06 4.71
N ALA A 161 6.61 -6.77 4.38
CA ALA A 161 6.56 -5.71 5.37
C ALA A 161 5.37 -5.85 6.33
N ARG A 162 4.20 -6.25 5.80
CA ARG A 162 3.01 -6.53 6.62
C ARG A 162 3.26 -7.66 7.60
N MET A 163 3.85 -8.77 7.16
CA MET A 163 4.13 -9.93 8.01
C MET A 163 5.12 -9.59 9.13
N LYS A 164 6.23 -8.91 8.78
CA LYS A 164 7.23 -8.45 9.77
C LYS A 164 6.63 -7.53 10.82
N ARG A 165 5.76 -6.61 10.40
CA ARG A 165 5.05 -5.71 11.30
C ARG A 165 4.11 -6.46 12.26
N LEU A 166 3.35 -7.42 11.74
CA LEU A 166 2.45 -8.23 12.57
C LEU A 166 3.22 -9.03 13.62
N ASP A 167 4.39 -9.58 13.27
CA ASP A 167 5.29 -10.25 14.21
C ASP A 167 5.74 -9.31 15.34
N ILE A 168 6.21 -8.11 15.01
CA ILE A 168 6.60 -7.09 16.01
C ILE A 168 5.43 -6.72 16.92
N GLN A 169 4.22 -6.54 16.36
CA GLN A 169 3.04 -6.20 17.14
C GLN A 169 2.62 -7.36 18.06
N SER A 170 2.77 -8.61 17.61
CA SER A 170 2.43 -9.78 18.42
C SER A 170 3.33 -9.94 19.66
N LYS A 171 4.59 -9.49 19.58
CA LYS A 171 5.56 -9.55 20.69
C LYS A 171 5.32 -8.48 21.77
N LYS A 172 4.51 -7.46 21.49
CA LYS A 172 4.18 -6.38 22.43
C LYS A 172 2.91 -6.65 23.25
N ASN A 173 2.15 -7.69 22.92
CA ASN A 173 0.97 -8.15 23.65
C ASN A 173 1.32 -9.35 24.54
#